data_AF-Q2UNW1-F1
#
_entry.id   AF-Q2UNW1-F1
#
_cell.length_a   1.000
_cell.length_b   1.000
_cell.length_c   1.000
_cell.angle_alpha   90.00
_cell.angle_beta   90.00
_cell.angle_gamma   90.00
#
_symmetry.space_group_name_H-M   'P 1'
#
loop_
_entity.id
_entity.type
_entity.pdbx_description
1 polymer ?
#
loop_
_entity_poly.entity_id
_entity_poly.type
_entity_poly.pdbx_seq_one_letter_code
_entity_poly.pdbx_strand_id
1 'polypeptide(L)'
;MYRSHDATVRHDKVYALLGLCADDPKASALEPNYGLPWSDALKKGTTYILGGKCSVQTWPDTDIAVIKGKGWILGYIAQVRPRSSEDDQAYVSIQFNHTAEWSS
;
A
#
# COMPACT_ATOMS: atom_id res chain seq x y z
N MET A 1 21.87 2.00 8.18
CA MET A 1 21.40 2.87 7.08
C MET A 1 20.00 3.45 7.30
N TYR A 2 19.01 2.75 7.88
CA TYR A 2 17.74 3.42 8.29
C TYR A 2 17.90 4.35 9.53
N ARG A 3 18.93 4.12 10.35
CA ARG A 3 19.21 4.92 11.57
C ARG A 3 19.66 6.36 11.30
N SER A 4 20.13 6.68 10.09
CA SER A 4 20.79 7.97 9.80
C SER A 4 19.95 8.96 8.97
N HIS A 5 18.70 8.65 8.62
CA HIS A 5 17.83 9.53 7.78
C HIS A 5 18.39 9.92 6.39
N ASP A 6 19.61 9.51 6.04
CA ASP A 6 20.26 9.70 4.72
C ASP A 6 19.79 8.67 3.68
N ALA A 7 18.49 8.48 3.50
CA ALA A 7 17.97 7.81 2.30
C ALA A 7 17.99 8.82 1.15
N THR A 8 19.18 9.17 0.67
CA THR A 8 19.40 10.13 -0.41
C THR A 8 18.93 9.57 -1.76
N VAL A 9 18.88 8.24 -1.90
CA VAL A 9 18.42 7.54 -3.10
C VAL A 9 16.97 7.07 -2.91
N ARG A 10 16.08 7.44 -3.83
CA ARG A 10 14.64 7.11 -3.74
C ARG A 10 14.38 5.60 -3.62
N HIS A 11 15.22 4.78 -4.25
CA HIS A 11 15.20 3.32 -4.18
C HIS A 11 15.31 2.76 -2.77
N ASP A 12 16.09 3.39 -1.88
CA ASP A 12 16.28 2.91 -0.51
C ASP A 12 14.94 2.83 0.25
N LYS A 13 14.05 3.81 0.02
CA LYS A 13 12.74 3.85 0.66
C LYS A 13 11.85 2.70 0.21
N VAL A 14 11.88 2.39 -1.09
CA VAL A 14 11.08 1.30 -1.66
C VAL A 14 11.61 -0.06 -1.21
N TYR A 15 12.93 -0.28 -1.26
CA TYR A 15 13.51 -1.54 -0.84
C TYR A 15 13.39 -1.76 0.67
N ALA A 16 13.51 -0.71 1.49
CA ALA A 16 13.23 -0.80 2.92
C ALA A 16 11.76 -1.18 3.19
N LEU A 17 10.80 -0.52 2.53
CA LEU A 17 9.37 -0.83 2.68
C LEU A 17 9.06 -2.27 2.23
N LEU A 18 9.59 -2.69 1.08
CA LEU A 18 9.41 -4.04 0.57
C LEU A 18 9.98 -5.09 1.53
N GLY A 19 11.17 -4.85 2.09
CA GLY A 19 11.77 -5.73 3.09
C GLY A 19 10.94 -5.86 4.38
N LEU A 20 10.14 -4.85 4.73
CA LEU A 20 9.24 -4.88 5.89
C LEU A 20 7.90 -5.56 5.59
N CYS A 21 7.40 -5.43 4.35
CA CYS A 21 6.09 -5.94 3.95
C CYS A 21 6.12 -7.35 3.33
N ALA A 22 7.30 -7.92 3.08
CA ALA A 22 7.41 -9.21 2.43
C ALA A 22 7.24 -10.38 3.39
N ASP A 23 6.28 -11.25 3.08
CA ASP A 23 6.10 -12.53 3.78
C ASP A 23 7.20 -13.54 3.43
N ASP A 24 7.71 -13.49 2.19
CA ASP A 24 8.84 -14.30 1.72
C ASP A 24 10.07 -13.43 1.48
N PRO A 25 11.12 -13.54 2.32
CA PRO A 25 12.35 -12.77 2.17
C PRO A 25 13.14 -13.11 0.89
N LYS A 26 12.76 -14.16 0.15
CA LYS A 26 13.36 -14.53 -1.14
C LYS A 26 12.59 -14.02 -2.36
N ALA A 27 11.53 -13.23 -2.18
CA ALA A 27 10.78 -12.70 -3.31
C ALA A 27 11.69 -11.84 -4.20
N SER A 28 11.71 -12.10 -5.51
CA SER A 28 12.57 -11.39 -6.48
C SER A 28 12.28 -9.89 -6.60
N ALA A 29 11.17 -9.41 -6.01
CA ALA A 29 10.87 -7.99 -5.84
C ALA A 29 11.73 -7.31 -4.76
N LEU A 30 12.33 -8.08 -3.84
CA LEU A 30 13.10 -7.62 -2.69
C LEU A 30 14.59 -7.47 -2.98
N GLU A 31 15.11 -8.08 -4.04
CA GLU A 31 16.51 -7.89 -4.42
C GLU A 31 16.73 -6.44 -4.89
N PRO A 32 17.55 -5.65 -4.17
CA PRO A 32 17.80 -4.26 -4.53
C PRO A 32 18.55 -4.17 -5.85
N ASN A 33 17.98 -3.48 -6.82
CA ASN A 33 18.63 -3.19 -8.10
C ASN A 33 18.62 -1.69 -8.37
N TYR A 34 19.70 -1.02 -7.98
CA TYR A 34 19.88 0.42 -8.17
C TYR A 34 20.16 0.82 -9.63
N GLY A 35 20.44 -0.14 -10.52
CA GLY A 35 20.55 0.11 -11.96
C GLY A 35 19.18 0.21 -12.66
N LEU A 36 18.10 -0.15 -11.97
CA LEU A 36 16.75 -0.07 -12.51
C LEU A 36 16.27 1.39 -12.48
N PRO A 37 15.66 1.92 -13.56
CA PRO A 37 15.03 3.24 -13.54
C PRO A 37 14.05 3.36 -12.38
N TRP A 38 14.04 4.51 -11.73
CA TRP A 38 13.21 4.75 -10.54
C TRP A 38 11.72 4.43 -10.80
N SER A 39 11.19 4.83 -11.95
CA SER A 39 9.79 4.55 -12.35
C SER A 39 9.46 3.06 -12.37
N ASP A 40 10.43 2.22 -12.74
CA ASP A 40 10.28 0.77 -12.81
C ASP A 40 10.41 0.12 -11.44
N ALA A 41 11.34 0.62 -10.60
CA ALA A 41 11.46 0.19 -9.21
C ALA A 41 10.18 0.49 -8.42
N LEU A 42 9.63 1.69 -8.58
CA LEU A 42 8.35 2.09 -7.99
C LEU A 42 7.21 1.20 -8.47
N LYS A 43 7.09 0.98 -9.79
CA LYS A 43 6.06 0.11 -10.37
C LYS A 43 6.14 -1.31 -9.84
N LYS A 44 7.34 -1.90 -9.80
CA LYS A 44 7.57 -3.27 -9.29
C LYS A 44 7.18 -3.36 -7.82
N GLY A 45 7.59 -2.40 -7.00
CA GLY A 45 7.27 -2.37 -5.58
C GLY A 45 5.77 -2.24 -5.31
N THR A 46 5.10 -1.28 -5.95
CA THR A 46 3.65 -1.12 -5.84
C THR A 46 2.88 -2.34 -6.33
N THR A 47 3.32 -2.97 -7.42
CA THR A 47 2.67 -4.17 -7.95
C THR A 47 2.79 -5.34 -6.99
N TYR A 48 3.94 -5.50 -6.33
CA TYR A 48 4.18 -6.54 -5.34
C TYR A 48 3.29 -6.36 -4.11
N ILE A 49 3.26 -5.16 -3.52
CA ILE A 49 2.45 -4.85 -2.32
C ILE A 49 0.96 -5.07 -2.56
N LEU A 50 0.48 -4.80 -3.78
CA LEU A 50 -0.93 -4.99 -4.17
C LEU A 50 -1.25 -6.45 -4.59
N GLY A 51 -0.30 -7.38 -4.43
CA GLY A 51 -0.49 -8.80 -4.76
C GLY A 51 -0.75 -9.06 -6.24
N GLY A 52 -0.30 -8.17 -7.15
CA GLY A 52 -0.42 -8.33 -8.60
C GLY A 52 -1.84 -8.23 -9.17
N LYS A 53 -2.88 -7.98 -8.34
CA LYS A 53 -4.29 -7.92 -8.79
C LYS A 53 -4.68 -6.56 -9.39
N CYS A 54 -3.80 -5.57 -9.30
CA CYS A 54 -4.02 -4.21 -9.78
C CYS A 54 -3.09 -3.88 -10.95
N SER A 55 -3.58 -3.08 -11.90
CA SER A 55 -2.77 -2.44 -12.92
C SER A 55 -2.06 -1.23 -12.31
N VAL A 56 -0.75 -1.14 -12.50
CA VAL A 56 0.08 -0.03 -12.01
C VAL A 56 0.76 0.67 -13.19
N GLN A 57 0.61 1.99 -13.25
CA GLN A 57 1.26 2.86 -14.23
C GLN A 57 2.16 3.85 -13.50
N THR A 58 3.36 4.05 -14.02
CA THR A 58 4.36 5.02 -13.54
C THR A 58 4.96 5.74 -14.73
N TRP A 59 5.58 6.89 -14.49
CA TRP A 59 6.24 7.69 -15.52
C TRP A 59 7.66 8.04 -15.09
N PRO A 60 8.61 8.16 -16.04
CA PRO A 60 9.94 8.70 -15.76
C PRO A 60 9.85 10.07 -15.07
N ASP A 61 10.86 10.38 -14.25
CA ASP A 61 11.05 11.67 -13.59
C ASP A 61 9.92 12.13 -12.65
N THR A 62 8.97 11.26 -12.33
CA THR A 62 7.89 11.53 -11.37
C THR A 62 7.85 10.48 -10.26
N ASP A 63 7.44 10.91 -9.07
CA ASP A 63 7.23 10.02 -7.92
C ASP A 63 5.76 9.60 -7.81
N ILE A 64 5.11 9.37 -8.96
CA ILE A 64 3.66 9.09 -9.05
C ILE A 64 3.45 7.68 -9.59
N ALA A 65 2.65 6.90 -8.87
CA ALA A 65 2.10 5.63 -9.33
C ALA A 65 0.57 5.74 -9.39
N VAL A 66 0.01 5.46 -10.56
CA VAL A 66 -1.45 5.35 -10.76
C VAL A 66 -1.84 3.88 -10.67
N ILE A 67 -2.69 3.57 -9.70
CA ILE A 67 -3.18 2.22 -9.42
C ILE A 67 -4.62 2.11 -9.89
N LYS A 68 -4.90 1.11 -10.73
CA LYS A 68 -6.25 0.78 -11.20
C LYS A 68 -6.54 -0.68 -10.86
N GLY A 69 -7.60 -0.91 -10.10
CA GLY A 69 -8.00 -2.25 -9.68
C GLY A 69 -9.50 -2.33 -9.45
N LYS A 70 -10.01 -3.55 -9.29
CA LYS A 70 -11.38 -3.78 -8.84
C LYS A 70 -11.37 -3.86 -7.32
N GLY A 71 -12.22 -3.08 -6.67
CA GLY A 71 -12.44 -3.12 -5.23
C GLY A 71 -13.71 -3.90 -4.87
N TRP A 72 -13.80 -4.34 -3.63
CA TRP A 72 -15.01 -4.93 -3.05
C TRP A 72 -15.54 -3.99 -1.97
N ILE A 73 -16.86 -3.78 -1.96
CA ILE A 73 -17.50 -3.01 -0.88
C ILE A 73 -17.65 -3.96 0.31
N LEU A 74 -16.78 -3.78 1.32
CA LEU A 74 -16.76 -4.63 2.52
C LEU A 74 -17.98 -4.40 3.41
N GLY A 75 -18.59 -3.22 3.36
CA GLY A 75 -19.74 -2.86 4.17
C GLY A 75 -20.12 -1.40 3.99
N TYR A 76 -21.05 -0.94 4.81
CA TYR A 76 -21.49 0.46 4.85
C TYR A 76 -21.60 0.97 6.28
N ILE A 77 -21.53 2.29 6.43
CA ILE A 77 -21.73 2.94 7.72
C ILE A 77 -23.22 2.89 8.04
N ALA A 78 -23.57 2.11 9.05
CA ALA A 78 -24.95 1.98 9.52
C ALA A 78 -25.33 3.13 10.46
N GLN A 79 -24.38 3.58 11.28
CA GLN A 79 -24.64 4.65 12.23
C GLN A 79 -23.37 5.43 12.59
N VAL A 80 -23.53 6.72 12.84
CA VAL A 80 -22.51 7.58 13.44
C VAL A 80 -23.10 8.17 14.73
N ARG A 81 -22.38 8.06 15.85
CA ARG A 81 -22.76 8.64 17.13
C ARG A 81 -21.63 9.51 17.67
N PRO A 82 -21.88 10.77 18.04
CA PRO A 82 -20.86 11.60 18.68
C PRO A 82 -20.46 10.96 20.01
N ARG A 83 -19.16 11.01 20.33
CA ARG A 83 -18.64 10.50 21.60
C ARG A 83 -19.09 11.37 22.77
N SER A 84 -19.14 12.68 22.57
CA SER A 84 -19.74 13.69 23.43
C SER A 84 -20.19 14.89 22.59
N SER A 85 -20.98 15.81 23.16
CA SER A 85 -21.50 16.99 22.46
C SER A 85 -20.46 18.08 22.17
N GLU A 86 -19.26 17.96 22.75
CA GLU A 86 -18.17 18.94 22.64
C GLU A 86 -16.96 18.42 21.86
N ASP A 87 -16.98 17.15 21.43
CA ASP A 87 -15.88 16.47 20.74
C ASP A 87 -16.27 16.15 19.29
N ASP A 88 -15.38 16.43 18.35
CA ASP A 88 -15.57 16.13 16.94
C ASP A 88 -15.41 14.63 16.64
N GLN A 89 -15.00 13.83 17.63
CA GLN A 89 -14.88 12.38 17.50
C GLN A 89 -16.23 11.69 17.56
N ALA A 90 -16.43 10.74 16.65
CA ALA A 90 -17.63 9.93 16.58
C ALA A 90 -17.34 8.43 16.52
N TYR A 91 -18.19 7.65 17.18
CA TYR A 91 -18.26 6.21 16.99
C TYR A 91 -19.01 5.89 15.72
N VAL A 92 -18.41 5.05 14.89
CA VAL A 92 -19.00 4.59 13.63
C VAL A 92 -19.32 3.11 13.75
N SER A 93 -20.59 2.76 13.53
CA SER A 93 -21.02 1.37 13.37
C SER A 93 -21.00 1.02 11.89
N ILE A 94 -20.30 -0.06 11.56
CA ILE A 94 -20.17 -0.58 10.19
C ILE A 94 -20.95 -1.88 10.11
N GLN A 95 -21.86 -1.97 9.13
CA GLN A 95 -22.49 -3.23 8.75
C GLN A 95 -21.74 -3.82 7.56
N PHE A 96 -21.14 -4.99 7.77
CA PHE A 96 -20.39 -5.69 6.73
C PHE A 96 -21.33 -6.43 5.77
N ASN A 97 -20.97 -6.46 4.49
CA ASN A 97 -21.68 -7.24 3.49
C ASN A 97 -21.31 -8.72 3.64
N HIS A 98 -22.31 -9.61 3.58
CA HIS A 98 -22.14 -11.07 3.71
C HIS A 98 -21.26 -11.70 2.61
N THR A 99 -20.91 -10.96 1.57
CA THR A 99 -20.05 -11.42 0.47
C THR A 99 -18.56 -11.42 0.81
N ALA A 100 -18.13 -10.83 1.92
CA ALA A 100 -16.74 -10.90 2.37
C ALA A 100 -16.46 -12.22 3.14
N GLU A 101 -16.64 -13.35 2.47
CA GLU A 101 -16.19 -14.64 3.03
C GLU A 101 -14.67 -14.76 2.83
N TRP A 102 -13.94 -14.87 3.94
CA TRP A 102 -12.54 -15.25 3.93
C TRP A 102 -12.44 -16.74 3.59
N SER A 103 -11.93 -17.07 2.40
CA SER A 103 -11.47 -18.44 2.13
C SER A 103 -10.17 -18.66 2.90
N SER A 104 -10.26 -19.41 4.00
CA SER A 104 -9.13 -19.97 4.76
C SER A 104 -8.43 -21.08 3.99
#